data_AF-W7RKX3-F1
#
_entry.id   AF-W7RKX3-F1
#
_cell.length_a   1.000
_cell.length_b   1.000
_cell.length_c   1.000
_cell.angle_alpha   90.00
_cell.angle_beta   90.00
_cell.angle_gamma   90.00
#
_symmetry.space_group_name_H-M   'P 1'
#
loop_
_entity.id
_entity.type
_entity.pdbx_description
1 polymer ?
#
loop_
_entity_poly.entity_id
_entity_poly.type
_entity_poly.pdbx_seq_one_letter_code
_entity_poly.pdbx_strand_id
1 'polypeptide(L)'
;MKKSLSALIISITLVLFFLPKTGFGINEPTQDSNALRIKDMLMLMLTPYIEKDLTNYYYPKILKDFSSQVTPWKIEIIKTRRVNDFRGFILQITFEIEPTGIQYNPVGKDRMTYEITYGPEVKLINHTHLKTYKYPPE
;
A
#
# COMPACT_ATOMS: atom_id res chain seq x y z
N MET A 1 -2.97 20.89 -48.29
CA MET A 1 -3.26 21.04 -46.85
C MET A 1 -3.82 19.78 -46.19
N LYS A 2 -4.77 19.05 -46.78
CA LYS A 2 -5.33 17.82 -46.16
C LYS A 2 -4.31 16.69 -45.94
N LYS A 3 -3.39 16.47 -46.90
CA LYS A 3 -2.37 15.41 -46.82
C LYS A 3 -1.27 15.65 -45.77
N SER A 4 -0.92 16.91 -45.51
CA SER A 4 0.05 17.26 -44.46
C SER A 4 -0.59 17.19 -43.07
N LEU A 5 -1.88 17.52 -42.96
CA LEU A 5 -2.64 17.39 -41.71
C LEU A 5 -2.81 15.93 -41.31
N SER A 6 -3.10 15.04 -42.27
CA SER A 6 -3.20 13.60 -42.01
C SER A 6 -1.87 12.97 -41.58
N ALA A 7 -0.75 13.38 -42.18
CA ALA A 7 0.57 12.90 -41.79
C ALA A 7 0.94 13.33 -40.35
N LEU A 8 0.56 14.55 -39.97
CA LEU A 8 0.80 15.08 -38.63
C LEU A 8 -0.03 14.33 -37.57
N ILE A 9 -1.29 14.02 -37.86
CA ILE A 9 -2.16 13.24 -36.97
C ILE A 9 -1.60 11.83 -36.76
N ILE A 10 -1.14 11.17 -37.84
CA ILE A 10 -0.54 9.83 -37.77
C ILE A 10 0.74 9.85 -36.92
N SER A 11 1.60 10.85 -37.12
CA SER A 11 2.84 11.01 -36.34
C SER A 11 2.56 11.24 -34.86
N ILE A 12 1.57 12.07 -34.51
CA ILE A 12 1.16 12.30 -33.11
C ILE A 12 0.60 11.03 -32.49
N THR A 13 -0.26 10.29 -33.18
CA THR A 13 -0.77 9.02 -32.67
C THR A 13 0.36 8.02 -32.44
N LEU A 14 1.35 7.97 -33.34
CA LEU A 14 2.48 7.06 -33.21
C LEU A 14 3.34 7.40 -31.98
N VAL A 15 3.62 8.69 -31.74
CA VAL A 15 4.34 9.15 -30.54
C VAL A 15 3.58 8.80 -29.24
N LEU A 16 2.24 8.90 -29.25
CA LEU A 16 1.43 8.54 -28.09
C LEU A 16 1.46 7.03 -27.77
N PHE A 17 1.69 6.16 -28.77
CA PHE A 17 1.87 4.72 -28.54
C PHE A 17 3.23 4.36 -27.92
N PHE A 18 4.26 5.18 -28.12
CA PHE A 18 5.61 4.93 -27.62
C PHE A 18 5.95 5.68 -26.33
N LEU A 19 5.06 6.53 -25.82
CA LEU A 19 5.22 7.09 -24.48
C LEU A 19 5.25 5.93 -23.47
N PRO A 20 6.23 5.88 -22.56
CA PRO A 20 6.22 4.92 -21.48
C PRO A 20 4.92 5.15 -20.69
N LYS A 21 4.06 4.13 -20.64
CA LYS A 21 2.91 4.12 -19.74
C LYS A 21 3.47 4.10 -18.32
N THR A 22 3.71 5.28 -17.75
CA THR A 22 3.94 5.41 -16.31
C THR A 22 2.61 5.11 -15.64
N GLY A 23 2.34 3.83 -15.41
CA GLY A 23 1.22 3.36 -14.60
C GLY A 23 1.47 3.73 -13.15
N PHE A 24 1.31 5.01 -12.81
CA PHE A 24 1.13 5.44 -11.43
C PHE A 24 -0.36 5.40 -11.15
N GLY A 25 -0.81 4.22 -10.72
CA GLY A 25 -2.18 3.86 -10.50
C GLY A 25 -2.21 2.35 -10.37
N ILE A 26 -2.22 1.88 -9.13
CA ILE A 26 -2.41 0.46 -8.82
C ILE A 26 -3.83 0.13 -9.28
N ASN A 27 -3.99 -0.24 -10.55
CA ASN A 27 -5.18 -0.93 -10.98
C ASN A 27 -5.21 -2.23 -10.19
N GLU A 28 -6.27 -2.47 -9.42
CA GLU A 28 -6.47 -3.77 -8.79
C GLU A 28 -6.31 -4.85 -9.87
N PRO A 29 -5.34 -5.76 -9.73
CA PRO A 29 -5.13 -6.79 -10.74
C PRO A 29 -6.38 -7.67 -10.78
N THR A 30 -7.14 -7.57 -11.88
CA THR A 30 -8.36 -8.36 -12.12
C THR A 30 -8.05 -9.83 -12.42
N GLN A 31 -6.77 -10.23 -12.38
CA GLN A 31 -6.26 -11.56 -12.67
C GLN A 31 -5.12 -11.92 -11.72
N ASP A 32 -4.98 -13.22 -11.44
CA ASP A 32 -3.94 -13.80 -10.59
C ASP A 32 -2.53 -13.68 -11.21
N SER A 33 -1.97 -12.47 -11.13
CA SER A 33 -0.65 -12.16 -11.69
C SER A 33 0.48 -12.56 -10.74
N ASN A 34 1.68 -12.80 -11.29
CA ASN A 34 2.87 -13.04 -10.47
C ASN A 34 3.14 -11.92 -9.46
N ALA A 35 2.92 -10.66 -9.87
CA ALA A 35 3.10 -9.51 -9.01
C ALA A 35 2.09 -9.50 -7.84
N LEU A 36 0.83 -9.86 -8.11
CA LEU A 36 -0.20 -9.99 -7.07
C LEU A 36 0.18 -11.08 -6.07
N ARG A 37 0.54 -12.28 -6.54
CA ARG A 37 0.95 -13.37 -5.64
C ARG A 37 2.16 -13.01 -4.78
N ILE A 38 3.13 -12.29 -5.34
CA ILE A 38 4.29 -11.78 -4.55
C ILE A 38 3.83 -10.75 -3.51
N LYS A 39 2.93 -9.83 -3.87
CA LYS A 39 2.33 -8.90 -2.91
C LYS A 39 1.60 -9.65 -1.79
N ASP A 40 0.82 -10.68 -2.12
CA ASP A 40 0.06 -11.46 -1.15
C ASP A 40 0.98 -12.25 -0.21
N MET A 41 2.03 -12.89 -0.74
CA MET A 41 3.05 -13.54 0.09
C MET A 41 3.74 -12.54 1.03
N LEU A 42 4.05 -11.32 0.56
CA LEU A 42 4.57 -10.26 1.41
C LEU A 42 3.57 -9.85 2.50
N MET A 43 2.30 -9.73 2.16
CA MET A 43 1.25 -9.38 3.13
C MET A 43 1.05 -10.49 4.16
N LEU A 44 1.09 -11.77 3.78
CA LEU A 44 1.06 -12.90 4.72
C LEU A 44 2.20 -12.81 5.76
N MET A 45 3.40 -12.38 5.34
CA MET A 45 4.54 -12.23 6.23
C MET A 45 4.45 -10.99 7.13
N LEU A 46 3.92 -9.88 6.64
CA LEU A 46 3.95 -8.58 7.34
C LEU A 46 2.70 -8.26 8.16
N THR A 47 1.56 -8.88 7.83
CA THR A 47 0.28 -8.63 8.51
C THR A 47 0.37 -8.79 10.03
N PRO A 48 1.02 -9.85 10.60
CA PRO A 48 1.07 -10.02 12.05
C PRO A 48 1.76 -8.84 12.78
N TYR A 49 2.75 -8.22 12.14
CA TYR A 49 3.45 -7.05 12.69
C TYR A 49 2.56 -5.80 12.61
N ILE A 50 1.89 -5.61 11.47
CA ILE A 50 0.96 -4.51 11.24
C ILE A 50 -0.22 -4.56 12.22
N GLU A 51 -0.84 -5.73 12.38
CA GLU A 51 -1.95 -5.94 13.32
C GLU A 51 -1.55 -5.66 14.75
N LYS A 52 -0.37 -6.14 15.17
CA LYS A 52 0.16 -5.89 16.51
C LYS A 52 0.33 -4.39 16.76
N ASP A 53 0.96 -3.68 15.82
CA ASP A 53 1.25 -2.25 15.99
C ASP A 53 -0.03 -1.40 15.96
N LEU A 54 -0.96 -1.70 15.06
CA LEU A 54 -2.28 -1.04 15.03
C LEU A 54 -3.10 -1.34 16.27
N THR A 55 -3.11 -2.58 16.75
CA THR A 55 -3.81 -2.95 17.98
C THR A 55 -3.27 -2.17 19.16
N ASN A 56 -1.94 -2.05 19.30
CA ASN A 56 -1.32 -1.27 20.37
C ASN A 56 -1.62 0.23 20.28
N TYR A 57 -1.85 0.75 19.07
CA TYR A 57 -2.18 2.15 18.87
C TYR A 57 -3.67 2.44 19.16
N TYR A 58 -4.56 1.62 18.60
CA TYR A 58 -6.01 1.83 18.70
C TYR A 58 -6.59 1.30 20.00
N TYR A 59 -6.18 0.14 20.49
CA TYR A 59 -6.73 -0.46 21.71
C TYR A 59 -5.77 -0.30 22.89
N PRO A 60 -6.24 0.09 24.08
CA PRO A 60 -7.61 0.50 24.42
C PRO A 60 -7.87 2.02 24.24
N LYS A 61 -6.93 2.76 23.64
CA LYS A 61 -6.90 4.24 23.70
C LYS A 61 -7.94 4.93 22.83
N ILE A 62 -8.17 4.41 21.63
CA ILE A 62 -9.10 4.94 20.61
C ILE A 62 -10.35 4.07 20.55
N LEU A 63 -10.16 2.75 20.48
CA LEU A 63 -11.20 1.73 20.55
C LEU A 63 -11.15 1.12 21.94
N LYS A 64 -12.22 1.27 22.72
CA LYS A 64 -12.25 0.80 24.11
C LYS A 64 -12.71 -0.65 24.24
N ASP A 65 -13.58 -1.08 23.33
CA ASP A 65 -14.33 -2.33 23.48
C ASP A 65 -13.80 -3.45 22.57
N PHE A 66 -12.94 -3.12 21.59
CA PHE A 66 -12.39 -4.10 20.64
C PHE A 66 -11.06 -3.66 20.02
N SER A 67 -10.30 -4.64 19.53
CA SER A 67 -9.08 -4.40 18.75
C SER A 67 -9.40 -4.10 17.29
N SER A 68 -8.62 -3.22 16.68
CA SER A 68 -8.65 -3.01 15.23
C SER A 68 -8.26 -4.28 14.47
N GLN A 69 -8.93 -4.55 13.37
CA GLN A 69 -8.60 -5.61 12.43
C GLN A 69 -7.99 -5.01 11.17
N VAL A 70 -7.21 -5.80 10.42
CA VAL A 70 -6.72 -5.39 9.11
C VAL A 70 -7.15 -6.39 8.05
N THR A 71 -7.31 -5.88 6.84
CA THR A 71 -7.60 -6.71 5.66
C THR A 71 -6.37 -6.69 4.76
N PRO A 72 -5.55 -7.78 4.72
CA PRO A 72 -4.21 -7.74 4.10
C PRO A 72 -4.22 -7.29 2.63
N TRP A 73 -5.20 -7.74 1.85
CA TRP A 73 -5.31 -7.36 0.43
C TRP A 73 -5.71 -5.90 0.18
N LYS A 74 -6.29 -5.23 1.19
CA LYS A 74 -6.63 -3.79 1.14
C LYS A 74 -5.47 -2.88 1.55
N ILE A 75 -4.34 -3.44 2.01
CA ILE A 75 -3.17 -2.63 2.38
C ILE A 75 -2.50 -2.11 1.10
N GLU A 76 -2.26 -0.80 1.08
CA GLU A 76 -1.63 -0.11 -0.04
C GLU A 76 -0.14 0.09 0.22
N ILE A 77 0.69 -0.27 -0.77
CA ILE A 77 2.13 -0.01 -0.73
C ILE A 77 2.38 1.36 -1.36
N ILE A 78 2.78 2.32 -0.54
CA ILE A 78 3.03 3.70 -0.99
C ILE A 78 4.45 3.87 -1.51
N LYS A 79 5.43 3.26 -0.83
CA LYS A 79 6.85 3.43 -1.16
C LYS A 79 7.67 2.25 -0.69
N THR A 80 8.65 1.86 -1.50
CA THR A 80 9.72 0.95 -1.10
C THR A 80 11.07 1.61 -1.36
N ARG A 81 12.07 1.31 -0.53
CA ARG A 81 13.46 1.71 -0.76
C ARG A 81 14.43 0.71 -0.15
N ARG A 82 15.65 0.68 -0.69
CA ARG A 82 16.81 0.08 -0.01
C ARG A 82 17.46 1.15 0.86
N VAL A 83 17.96 0.76 2.03
CA VAL A 83 18.70 1.64 2.93
C VAL A 83 20.20 1.58 2.61
N ASN A 84 20.72 0.40 2.27
CA ASN A 84 22.14 0.13 2.02
C ASN A 84 22.46 -0.13 0.54
N ASP A 85 21.96 0.72 -0.34
CA ASP A 85 22.26 0.74 -1.78
C ASP A 85 21.92 -0.55 -2.55
N PHE A 86 22.44 -0.66 -3.78
CA PHE A 86 22.14 -1.74 -4.71
C PHE A 86 22.46 -3.10 -4.09
N ARG A 87 21.50 -4.03 -4.16
CA ARG A 87 21.58 -5.39 -3.60
C ARG A 87 21.70 -5.48 -2.07
N GLY A 88 21.59 -4.36 -1.36
CA GLY A 88 21.47 -4.36 0.10
C GLY A 88 20.16 -4.99 0.60
N PHE A 89 20.24 -5.74 1.70
CA PHE A 89 19.13 -6.46 2.32
C PHE A 89 18.51 -5.73 3.52
N ILE A 90 18.69 -4.41 3.61
CA ILE A 90 17.94 -3.57 4.54
C ILE A 90 16.96 -2.78 3.68
N LEU A 91 15.69 -3.18 3.73
CA LEU A 91 14.62 -2.58 2.95
C LEU A 91 13.69 -1.81 3.88
N GLN A 92 13.11 -0.74 3.36
CA GLN A 92 12.01 -0.06 3.99
C GLN A 92 10.79 -0.08 3.08
N ILE A 93 9.64 -0.33 3.67
CA ILE A 93 8.34 -0.31 3.01
C ILE A 93 7.39 0.58 3.79
N THR A 94 6.69 1.45 3.07
CA THR A 94 5.67 2.34 3.64
C THR A 94 4.31 1.90 3.13
N PHE A 95 3.39 1.70 4.07
CA PHE A 95 2.01 1.34 3.81
C PHE A 95 1.06 2.47 4.13
N GLU A 96 -0.06 2.50 3.42
CA GLU A 96 -1.31 3.08 3.91
C GLU A 96 -2.28 1.97 4.26
N ILE A 97 -2.86 2.08 5.46
CA ILE A 97 -3.71 1.05 6.04
C ILE A 97 -4.96 1.70 6.58
N GLU A 98 -6.11 1.11 6.27
CA GLU A 98 -7.39 1.45 6.90
C GLU A 98 -7.81 0.31 7.82
N PRO A 99 -7.47 0.39 9.13
CA PRO A 99 -7.96 -0.59 10.10
C PRO A 99 -9.48 -0.55 10.16
N THR A 100 -10.07 -1.71 10.45
CA THR A 100 -11.51 -1.87 10.60
C THR A 100 -11.91 -2.29 12.01
N GLY A 101 -13.13 -1.98 12.41
CA GLY A 101 -13.72 -2.50 13.65
C GLY A 101 -14.40 -3.85 13.47
N ILE A 102 -15.21 -4.24 14.46
CA ILE A 102 -15.92 -5.54 14.50
C ILE A 102 -16.77 -5.77 13.24
N GLN A 103 -17.43 -4.73 12.74
CA GLN A 103 -18.30 -4.80 11.56
C GLN A 103 -17.55 -4.58 10.24
N TYR A 104 -16.23 -4.69 10.23
CA TYR A 104 -15.38 -4.38 9.06
C TYR A 104 -15.51 -2.94 8.52
N ASN A 105 -16.08 -2.03 9.32
CA ASN A 105 -16.14 -0.60 9.01
C ASN A 105 -14.79 0.05 9.32
N PRO A 106 -14.27 0.92 8.45
CA PRO A 106 -12.99 1.56 8.68
C PRO A 106 -13.08 2.52 9.87
N VAL A 107 -12.12 2.43 10.80
CA VAL A 107 -12.08 3.24 12.03
C VAL A 107 -11.05 4.37 11.94
N GLY A 108 -10.11 4.25 11.02
CA GLY A 108 -9.15 5.29 10.72
C GLY A 108 -8.31 4.96 9.50
N LYS A 109 -7.31 5.81 9.28
CA LYS A 109 -6.33 5.67 8.21
C LYS A 109 -4.96 6.00 8.77
N ASP A 110 -4.00 5.15 8.51
CA ASP A 110 -2.65 5.23 9.06
C ASP A 110 -1.61 5.06 7.96
N ARG A 111 -0.48 5.73 8.14
CA ARG A 111 0.73 5.52 7.34
C ARG A 111 1.83 4.95 8.22
N MET A 112 2.29 3.75 7.89
CA MET A 112 3.31 3.05 8.66
C MET A 112 4.50 2.71 7.78
N THR A 113 5.71 2.94 8.28
CA THR A 113 6.94 2.54 7.61
C THR A 113 7.63 1.46 8.43
N TYR A 114 7.90 0.33 7.78
CA TYR A 114 8.64 -0.79 8.34
C TYR A 114 10.02 -0.86 7.71
N GLU A 115 11.01 -1.22 8.53
CA GLU A 115 12.30 -1.72 8.09
C GLU A 115 12.32 -3.25 8.19
N ILE A 116 12.85 -3.89 7.15
CA ILE A 116 12.92 -5.33 6.99
C ILE A 116 14.36 -5.68 6.64
N THR A 117 14.97 -6.55 7.45
CA THR A 117 16.37 -6.97 7.28
C THR A 117 16.48 -8.47 7.02
N TYR A 118 17.67 -8.94 6.61
CA TYR A 118 17.95 -10.38 6.58
C TYR A 118 18.12 -10.89 8.02
N GLY A 119 17.05 -11.42 8.60
CA GLY A 119 17.00 -11.83 10.02
C GLY A 119 15.57 -11.77 10.57
N PRO A 120 15.36 -11.95 11.89
CA PRO A 120 14.01 -11.95 12.48
C PRO A 120 13.37 -10.56 12.61
N GLU A 121 14.00 -9.51 12.08
CA GLU A 121 13.66 -8.14 12.43
C GLU A 121 12.79 -7.47 11.36
N VAL A 122 11.48 -7.47 11.60
CA VAL A 122 10.54 -6.52 11.02
C VAL A 122 10.28 -5.45 12.08
N LYS A 123 10.67 -4.21 11.79
CA LYS A 123 10.64 -3.11 12.76
C LYS A 123 9.81 -1.96 12.24
N LEU A 124 8.82 -1.53 13.02
CA LEU A 124 8.13 -0.26 12.79
C LEU A 124 9.09 0.89 13.10
N ILE A 125 9.43 1.68 12.08
CA ILE A 125 10.33 2.84 12.23
C ILE A 125 9.59 4.17 12.20
N ASN A 126 8.36 4.20 11.68
CA ASN A 126 7.51 5.38 11.70
C ASN A 126 6.03 5.00 11.64
N HIS A 127 5.20 5.68 12.42
CA HIS A 127 3.74 5.57 12.37
C HIS A 127 3.14 6.96 12.44
N THR A 128 2.37 7.33 11.41
CA THR A 128 1.61 8.56 11.34
C THR A 128 0.13 8.23 11.17
N HIS A 129 -0.69 8.62 12.14
CA HIS A 129 -2.14 8.56 12.01
C HIS A 129 -2.62 9.70 11.11
N LEU A 130 -3.33 9.36 10.03
CA LEU A 130 -3.78 10.32 9.02
C LEU A 130 -5.21 10.80 9.29
N LYS A 131 -6.09 9.91 9.74
CA LYS A 131 -7.51 10.23 9.91
C LYS A 131 -8.20 9.25 10.85
N THR A 132 -9.11 9.77 11.68
CA THR A 132 -10.10 8.96 12.40
C THR A 132 -11.43 9.03 11.65
N TYR A 133 -12.07 7.89 11.45
CA TYR A 133 -13.41 7.82 10.87
C TYR A 133 -14.46 7.75 11.98
N LYS A 134 -15.62 8.38 11.76
CA LYS A 134 -16.74 8.26 12.69
C LYS A 134 -17.26 6.84 12.61
N TYR A 135 -17.13 6.09 13.69
CA TYR A 135 -17.81 4.80 13.81
C TYR A 135 -19.33 5.07 13.86
N PRO A 136 -20.17 4.30 13.15
CA PRO A 136 -21.61 4.45 13.23
C PRO A 136 -22.06 4.33 14.69
N PRO A 137 -22.96 5.21 15.18
CA PRO A 137 -23.64 4.95 16.44
C PRO A 137 -24.42 3.64 16.32
N GLU A 138 -24.51 2.89 17.42
CA GLU A 138 -25.37 1.69 17.54
C GLU A 138 -26.84 2.00 17.22
#